data_AF-A0A1A2D9W7-F1
#
_entry.id   AF-A0A1A2D9W7-F1
#
_cell.length_a   1.000
_cell.length_b   1.000
_cell.length_c   1.000
_cell.angle_alpha   90.00
_cell.angle_beta   90.00
_cell.angle_gamma   90.00
#
_symmetry.space_group_name_H-M   'P 1'
#
loop_
_entity.id
_entity.type
_entity.pdbx_description
1 polymer ?
#
loop_
_entity_poly.entity_id
_entity_poly.type
_entity_poly.pdbx_seq_one_letter_code
_entity_poly.pdbx_strand_id
1 'polypeptide(L)'
;MRRNTITAAVAAGAIAVGALMTTTAPAAHAEKLSEKTIKSECKAAGGTYTNKGSVSTCGYKDISGNRYIDVFSGGHYVTTLT
;
A
#
# COMPACT_ATOMS: atom_id res chain seq x y z
N MET A 1 36.94 -18.98 9.05
CA MET A 1 36.22 -18.07 8.11
C MET A 1 35.88 -18.91 6.88
N ARG A 2 34.68 -18.96 6.31
CA ARG A 2 33.60 -17.98 6.11
C ARG A 2 32.22 -18.67 6.23
N ARG A 3 31.27 -17.96 6.85
CA ARG A 3 29.84 -18.24 6.79
C ARG A 3 29.31 -17.68 5.45
N ASN A 4 28.39 -18.37 4.78
CA ASN A 4 27.41 -17.71 3.91
C ASN A 4 26.19 -18.62 3.77
N THR A 5 25.22 -18.44 4.66
CA THR A 5 23.88 -19.01 4.55
C THR A 5 23.14 -18.25 3.46
N ILE A 6 22.95 -18.88 2.30
CA ILE A 6 22.08 -18.37 1.23
C ILE A 6 20.65 -18.71 1.66
N THR A 7 19.98 -17.73 2.25
CA THR A 7 18.56 -17.80 2.58
C THR A 7 17.76 -17.61 1.29
N ALA A 8 17.35 -18.70 0.68
CA ALA A 8 16.38 -18.70 -0.41
C ALA A 8 15.25 -19.67 -0.04
N ALA A 9 14.09 -19.12 0.28
CA ALA A 9 12.83 -19.86 0.23
C ALA A 9 11.69 -18.88 -0.04
N VAL A 10 11.31 -18.85 -1.31
CA VAL A 10 10.12 -18.21 -1.88
C VAL A 10 8.90 -18.97 -1.38
N ALA A 11 7.97 -18.26 -0.77
CA ALA A 11 6.62 -18.75 -0.45
C ALA A 11 5.76 -17.50 -0.21
N ALA A 12 4.52 -17.36 -0.67
CA ALA A 12 3.64 -18.14 -1.53
C ALA A 12 2.42 -17.22 -1.75
N GLY A 13 1.62 -17.51 -2.78
CA GLY A 13 0.20 -17.15 -2.77
C GLY A 13 -0.21 -16.11 -3.80
N ALA A 14 -0.58 -16.61 -4.98
CA ALA A 14 -1.62 -15.97 -5.78
C ALA A 14 -2.90 -15.91 -4.93
N ILE A 15 -3.52 -14.73 -4.83
CA ILE A 15 -4.91 -14.62 -4.41
C ILE A 15 -5.68 -13.88 -5.51
N ALA A 16 -6.80 -14.51 -5.84
CA ALA A 16 -7.71 -14.25 -6.93
C ALA A 16 -8.11 -12.79 -7.13
N VAL A 17 -8.35 -12.48 -8.41
CA VAL A 17 -9.14 -11.34 -8.88
C VAL A 17 -10.52 -11.40 -8.22
N GLY A 18 -10.76 -10.49 -7.28
CA GLY A 18 -12.08 -10.16 -6.75
C GLY A 18 -12.57 -8.89 -7.43
N ALA A 19 -13.50 -9.05 -8.36
CA ALA A 19 -14.11 -7.98 -9.12
C ALA A 19 -15.03 -7.10 -8.25
N LEU A 20 -15.16 -5.84 -8.68
CA LEU A 20 -16.18 -4.84 -8.32
C LEU A 20 -16.19 -4.29 -6.88
N MET A 21 -15.86 -2.99 -6.77
CA MET A 21 -16.81 -1.99 -6.25
C MET A 21 -16.59 -0.66 -7.00
N THR A 22 -17.39 -0.43 -8.03
CA THR A 22 -17.68 0.91 -8.53
C THR A 22 -18.61 1.60 -7.55
N THR A 23 -18.08 2.40 -6.63
CA THR A 23 -18.91 3.29 -5.80
C THR A 23 -18.22 4.64 -5.66
N THR A 24 -18.76 5.62 -6.41
CA THR A 24 -18.71 7.06 -6.12
C THR A 24 -17.33 7.60 -5.74
N ALA A 25 -16.60 8.18 -6.70
CA ALA A 25 -15.61 9.21 -6.36
C ALA A 25 -16.40 10.44 -5.88
N PRO A 26 -16.46 10.75 -4.57
CA PRO A 26 -16.98 12.04 -4.17
C PRO A 26 -15.95 13.06 -4.64
N ALA A 27 -16.45 14.16 -5.20
CA ALA A 27 -15.63 15.31 -5.53
C ALA A 27 -14.70 15.65 -4.37
N ALA A 28 -13.46 16.01 -4.73
CA ALA A 28 -12.33 16.32 -3.87
C ALA A 28 -12.64 17.38 -2.79
N HIS A 29 -13.30 16.96 -1.73
CA HIS A 29 -12.99 17.41 -0.39
C HIS A 29 -12.09 16.30 0.14
N ALA A 30 -10.80 16.57 0.32
CA ALA A 30 -9.90 15.65 1.00
C ALA A 30 -10.30 15.60 2.48
N GLU A 31 -11.47 15.04 2.75
CA GLU A 31 -11.86 14.58 4.07
C GLU A 31 -10.71 13.72 4.58
N LYS A 32 -10.32 14.00 5.81
CA LYS A 32 -9.26 13.28 6.50
C LYS A 32 -9.54 11.78 6.38
N LEU A 33 -8.76 11.08 5.56
CA LEU A 33 -8.90 9.64 5.41
C LEU A 33 -8.57 9.02 6.77
N SER A 34 -9.46 8.17 7.25
CA SER A 34 -9.17 7.41 8.45
C SER A 34 -8.00 6.46 8.15
N GLU A 35 -7.12 6.24 9.12
CA GLU A 35 -6.00 5.29 8.98
C GLU A 35 -6.51 3.88 8.63
N LYS A 36 -7.74 3.54 9.06
CA LYS A 36 -8.42 2.31 8.69
C LYS A 36 -8.75 2.26 7.20
N THR A 37 -9.22 3.37 6.63
CA THR A 37 -9.50 3.51 5.19
C THR A 37 -8.20 3.37 4.41
N ILE A 38 -7.16 4.16 4.74
CA ILE A 38 -5.86 4.10 4.04
C ILE A 38 -5.28 2.67 4.08
N LYS A 39 -5.36 2.00 5.24
CA LYS A 39 -4.92 0.61 5.37
C LYS A 39 -5.74 -0.35 4.52
N SER A 40 -7.06 -0.18 4.48
CA SER A 40 -7.96 -1.01 3.69
C SER A 40 -7.70 -0.85 2.20
N GLU A 41 -7.63 0.38 1.71
CA GLU A 41 -7.31 0.74 0.32
C GLU A 41 -5.93 0.20 -0.08
N CYS A 42 -4.93 0.40 0.79
CA CYS A 42 -3.58 -0.11 0.54
C CYS A 42 -3.54 -1.63 0.39
N LYS A 43 -4.31 -2.34 1.22
CA LYS A 43 -4.42 -3.79 1.14
C LYS A 43 -5.18 -4.23 -0.11
N ALA A 44 -6.22 -3.50 -0.50
CA ALA A 44 -6.98 -3.75 -1.73
C ALA A 44 -6.10 -3.58 -2.98
N ALA A 45 -5.17 -2.62 -2.95
CA ALA A 45 -4.15 -2.44 -3.99
C ALA A 45 -3.02 -3.50 -3.97
N GLY A 46 -3.06 -4.49 -3.06
CA GLY A 46 -1.98 -5.46 -2.89
C GLY A 46 -0.70 -4.86 -2.29
N GLY A 47 -0.81 -3.67 -1.70
CA GLY A 47 0.30 -2.95 -1.08
C GLY A 47 0.58 -3.33 0.37
N THR A 48 1.71 -2.84 0.87
CA THR A 48 2.15 -2.93 2.25
C THR A 48 1.88 -1.61 2.96
N TYR A 49 0.96 -1.63 3.92
CA TYR A 49 0.65 -0.48 4.75
C TYR A 49 1.62 -0.37 5.94
N THR A 50 2.18 0.82 6.16
CA THR A 50 3.02 1.15 7.33
C THR A 50 2.48 2.40 8.00
N ASN A 51 2.40 2.44 9.33
CA ASN A 51 2.00 3.64 10.07
C ASN A 51 3.06 3.95 11.15
N LYS A 52 3.50 5.20 11.20
CA LYS A 52 4.49 5.75 12.15
C LYS A 52 3.86 6.86 13.02
N GLY A 53 2.61 6.70 13.42
CA GLY A 53 1.85 7.66 14.21
C GLY A 53 1.18 8.71 13.34
N SER A 54 1.85 9.86 13.15
CA SER A 54 1.32 11.00 12.38
C SER A 54 1.48 10.85 10.86
N VAL A 55 2.26 9.86 10.42
CA VAL A 55 2.47 9.57 8.99
C VAL A 55 2.21 8.09 8.75
N SER A 56 1.36 7.80 7.78
CA SER A 56 1.13 6.47 7.24
C SER A 56 1.59 6.41 5.79
N THR A 57 1.99 5.22 5.34
CA THR A 57 2.42 5.00 3.97
C THR A 57 1.81 3.72 3.42
N CYS A 58 1.52 3.73 2.12
CA CYS A 58 1.13 2.55 1.37
C CYS A 58 2.15 2.27 0.27
N GLY A 59 2.89 1.16 0.39
CA GLY A 59 3.83 0.73 -0.64
C GLY A 59 3.22 -0.33 -1.55
N TYR A 60 3.03 -0.08 -2.85
CA TYR A 60 2.49 -1.05 -3.82
C TYR A 60 3.42 -1.20 -5.01
N LYS A 61 3.15 -2.20 -5.86
CA LYS A 61 3.83 -2.38 -7.14
C LYS A 61 2.84 -2.21 -8.28
N ASP A 62 3.25 -1.50 -9.32
CA ASP A 62 2.49 -1.45 -10.57
C ASP A 62 2.65 -2.76 -11.36
N ILE A 63 1.92 -2.85 -12.48
CA ILE A 63 1.99 -3.99 -13.41
C ILE A 63 3.37 -4.15 -14.08
N SER A 64 4.17 -3.08 -14.13
CA SER A 64 5.52 -3.07 -14.67
C SER A 64 6.56 -3.54 -13.64
N GLY A 65 6.16 -3.73 -12.38
CA GLY A 65 7.03 -4.12 -11.27
C GLY A 65 7.69 -2.94 -10.55
N ASN A 66 7.38 -1.69 -10.94
CA ASN A 66 7.86 -0.48 -10.28
C ASN A 66 7.21 -0.36 -8.90
N ARG A 67 7.99 0.06 -7.91
CA ARG A 67 7.51 0.26 -6.56
C ARG A 67 7.04 1.69 -6.40
N TYR A 68 5.85 1.87 -5.83
CA TYR A 68 5.29 3.15 -5.45
C TYR A 68 5.05 3.16 -3.95
N ILE A 69 5.20 4.33 -3.31
CA ILE A 69 4.94 4.54 -1.90
C ILE A 69 4.14 5.83 -1.74
N ASP A 70 2.84 5.69 -1.50
CA ASP A 70 1.99 6.82 -1.14
C ASP A 70 2.22 7.18 0.32
N VAL A 71 2.41 8.46 0.60
CA VAL A 71 2.64 9.01 1.94
C VAL A 71 1.42 9.82 2.33
N PHE A 72 0.88 9.50 3.50
CA PHE A 72 -0.25 10.16 4.13
C PHE A 72 0.20 10.77 5.46
N SER A 73 -0.14 12.02 5.73
CA SER A 73 0.13 12.67 7.02
C SER A 73 -1.17 13.11 7.67
N GLY A 74 -1.42 12.63 8.88
CA GLY A 74 -2.63 12.91 9.63
C GLY A 74 -3.90 12.45 8.93
N GLY A 75 -3.83 11.50 7.99
CA GLY A 75 -4.96 11.10 7.15
C GLY A 75 -5.09 11.86 5.82
N HIS A 76 -4.16 12.76 5.49
CA HIS A 76 -4.15 13.45 4.21
C HIS A 76 -3.07 12.89 3.31
N TYR A 77 -3.41 12.62 2.05
CA TYR A 77 -2.42 12.28 1.04
C TYR A 77 -1.45 13.46 0.84
N VAL A 78 -0.14 13.18 0.90
CA VAL A 78 0.93 14.18 0.79
C VAL A 78 1.64 14.04 -0.54
N THR A 79 2.13 12.83 -0.86
CA THR A 79 2.93 12.58 -2.06
C THR A 79 3.05 11.08 -2.35
N THR A 80 3.45 10.74 -3.56
CA THR A 80 3.87 9.38 -3.96
C THR A 80 5.36 9.39 -4.27
N LEU A 81 6.08 8.42 -3.73
CA LEU A 81 7.48 8.14 -4.03
C LEU A 81 7.60 6.92 -4.94
N THR A 82 8.61 6.89 -5.81
CA THR A 82 8.94 5.78 -6.71
C THR A 82 10.35 5.28 -6.48
#